data_AF-A0A651GV53-F1
#
_entry.id   AF-A0A651GV53-F1
#
_cell.length_a   1.000
_cell.length_b   1.000
_cell.length_c   1.000
_cell.angle_alpha   90.00
_cell.angle_beta   90.00
_cell.angle_gamma   90.00
#
_symmetry.space_group_name_H-M   'P 1'
#
loop_
_entity.id
_entity.type
_entity.pdbx_description
1 polymer ?
#
loop_
_entity_poly.entity_id
_entity_poly.type
_entity_poly.pdbx_seq_one_letter_code
_entity_poly.pdbx_strand_id
1 'polypeptide(L)'
;MSSLLSIRFRPIRKCIFEGVKIAKAMGRPASPMSQNTYIFDPIRRKRILLTPEERVRQGLIHFLKDERGYPPGLMSVEKGLKVLGKPRRFDLLVYDANGEPVMLVECKAADVALNQQTFDQVARYNIALRVPWLVISNGTETYCAKVDFQSKTHAFHHDIPHFTDL
;
A
#
# COMPACT_ATOMS: atom_id res chain seq x y z
N MET A 1 12.72 8.40 26.47
CA MET A 1 13.55 7.37 25.81
C MET A 1 13.09 7.22 24.36
N SER A 2 13.43 8.20 23.52
CA SER A 2 13.07 8.24 22.09
C SER A 2 14.31 7.85 21.30
N SER A 3 14.37 6.59 20.89
CA SER A 3 15.43 6.06 20.04
C SER A 3 14.89 4.78 19.43
N LEU A 4 15.08 4.62 18.10
CA LEU A 4 14.62 3.53 17.23
C LEU A 4 13.19 3.79 16.72
N LEU A 5 12.89 3.98 15.43
CA LEU A 5 13.59 3.76 14.18
C LEU A 5 13.27 4.97 13.28
N SER A 6 14.26 5.60 12.66
CA SER A 6 13.97 6.44 11.50
C SER A 6 13.99 5.53 10.27
N ILE A 7 13.23 5.88 9.22
CA ILE A 7 13.43 5.32 7.88
C ILE A 7 14.90 5.57 7.51
N ARG A 8 15.77 4.58 7.70
CA ARG A 8 17.21 4.61 7.36
C ARG A 8 17.56 3.69 6.19
N PHE A 9 16.57 2.96 5.69
CA PHE A 9 16.76 2.05 4.57
C PHE A 9 16.46 2.75 3.25
N ARG A 10 17.08 2.32 2.16
CA ARG A 10 16.78 2.84 0.82
C ARG A 10 15.42 2.32 0.36
N PRO A 11 14.62 3.12 -0.37
CA PRO A 11 13.35 2.65 -0.91
C PRO A 11 13.56 1.48 -1.87
N ILE A 12 12.54 0.64 -2.01
CA ILE A 12 12.45 -0.35 -3.09
C ILE A 12 12.46 0.46 -4.39
N ARG A 13 13.57 0.41 -5.16
CA ARG A 13 13.75 1.19 -6.40
C ARG A 13 12.97 0.60 -7.58
N LYS A 14 11.79 0.02 -7.34
CA LYS A 14 10.89 -0.40 -8.41
C LYS A 14 9.74 0.61 -8.42
N CYS A 15 9.81 1.55 -9.35
CA CYS A 15 8.72 2.49 -9.59
C CYS A 15 7.48 1.67 -9.96
N ILE A 16 6.41 1.77 -9.17
CA ILE A 16 5.18 1.01 -9.44
C ILE A 16 4.54 1.43 -10.78
N PHE A 17 5.01 2.53 -11.38
CA PHE A 17 4.57 3.05 -12.66
C PHE A 17 5.40 2.59 -13.87
N GLU A 18 6.54 1.92 -13.68
CA GLU A 18 7.44 1.54 -14.80
C GLU A 18 7.05 0.22 -15.51
N GLY A 19 6.02 -0.47 -15.04
CA GLY A 19 5.45 -1.62 -15.75
C GLY A 19 4.59 -1.19 -16.94
N VAL A 20 5.00 -1.58 -18.16
CA VAL A 20 4.36 -1.28 -19.47
C VAL A 20 2.83 -1.55 -19.51
N LYS A 21 2.31 -2.39 -18.60
CA LYS A 21 0.87 -2.71 -18.52
C LYS A 21 0.03 -1.68 -17.74
N ILE A 22 0.59 -1.00 -16.73
CA ILE A 22 -0.15 -0.04 -15.87
C ILE A 22 -0.47 1.24 -16.63
N ALA A 23 0.46 1.73 -17.47
CA ALA A 23 0.24 2.88 -18.34
C ALA A 23 -0.90 2.67 -19.35
N LYS A 24 -1.16 1.41 -19.75
CA LYS A 24 -2.23 1.05 -20.68
C LYS A 24 -3.60 0.95 -19.99
N ALA A 25 -3.63 0.54 -18.72
CA ALA A 25 -4.85 0.46 -17.91
C ALA A 25 -5.28 1.81 -17.33
N MET A 26 -4.33 2.71 -17.05
CA MET A 26 -4.57 3.98 -16.35
C MET A 26 -4.68 5.21 -17.28
N GLY A 27 -4.60 5.01 -18.61
CA GLY A 27 -4.54 6.08 -19.60
C GLY A 27 -3.13 6.68 -19.72
N ARG A 28 -2.67 6.98 -20.95
CA ARG A 28 -1.37 7.62 -21.19
C ARG A 28 -1.29 8.98 -20.46
N PRO A 29 -0.15 9.35 -19.86
CA PRO A 29 0.07 10.70 -19.37
C PRO A 29 0.38 11.61 -20.58
N ALA A 30 -0.65 12.02 -21.31
CA ALA A 30 -0.50 12.94 -22.45
C ALA A 30 -1.22 14.29 -22.24
N SER A 31 -1.95 14.45 -21.15
CA SER A 31 -2.62 15.70 -20.79
C SER A 31 -2.61 15.89 -19.28
N PRO A 32 -2.62 17.13 -18.75
CA PRO A 32 -2.94 17.35 -17.34
C PRO A 32 -4.25 16.60 -17.03
N MET A 33 -4.25 15.77 -15.98
CA MET A 33 -5.45 15.04 -15.55
C MET A 33 -6.60 16.05 -15.46
N SER A 34 -7.65 15.85 -16.26
CA SER A 34 -8.86 16.67 -16.10
C SER A 34 -9.36 16.50 -14.67
N GLN A 35 -9.86 17.57 -14.05
CA GLN A 35 -10.23 17.58 -12.63
C GLN A 35 -11.25 16.50 -12.22
N ASN A 36 -11.86 15.79 -13.17
CA ASN A 36 -12.89 14.78 -12.96
C ASN A 36 -12.66 13.48 -13.75
N THR A 37 -11.42 12.97 -13.80
CA THR A 37 -11.17 11.64 -14.39
C THR A 37 -11.70 10.53 -13.47
N TYR A 38 -12.58 9.67 -13.98
CA TYR A 38 -13.09 8.50 -13.25
C TYR A 38 -12.63 7.18 -13.86
N ILE A 39 -12.07 6.30 -13.05
CA ILE A 39 -11.64 4.95 -13.43
C ILE A 39 -12.48 3.88 -12.73
N PHE A 40 -12.47 2.66 -13.27
CA PHE A 40 -13.10 1.51 -12.60
C PHE A 40 -12.10 0.86 -11.65
N ASP A 41 -12.48 0.72 -10.38
CA ASP A 41 -11.71 -0.05 -9.40
C ASP A 41 -12.18 -1.52 -9.43
N PRO A 42 -11.30 -2.47 -9.77
CA PRO A 42 -11.67 -3.89 -9.87
C PRO A 42 -11.94 -4.56 -8.52
N ILE A 43 -11.39 -4.03 -7.42
CA ILE A 43 -11.56 -4.54 -6.07
C ILE A 43 -12.89 -4.06 -5.49
N ARG A 44 -13.17 -2.74 -5.59
CA ARG A 44 -14.42 -2.12 -5.11
C ARG A 44 -15.59 -2.30 -6.09
N ARG A 45 -15.32 -2.73 -7.33
CA ARG A 45 -16.30 -2.94 -8.41
C ARG A 45 -17.18 -1.71 -8.69
N LYS A 46 -16.58 -0.52 -8.66
CA LYS A 46 -17.28 0.76 -8.92
C LYS A 46 -16.37 1.76 -9.61
N ARG A 47 -16.96 2.78 -10.24
CA ARG A 47 -16.19 3.93 -10.74
C ARG A 47 -15.84 4.87 -9.60
N ILE A 48 -14.60 5.33 -9.58
CA ILE A 48 -14.05 6.21 -8.55
C ILE A 48 -13.34 7.39 -9.20
N LEU A 49 -13.28 8.52 -8.49
CA LEU A 49 -12.48 9.67 -8.91
C LEU A 49 -10.99 9.31 -8.79
N LEU A 50 -10.23 9.52 -9.86
CA LEU A 50 -8.80 9.30 -9.91
C LEU A 50 -8.07 10.48 -9.25
N THR A 51 -7.96 10.46 -7.93
CA THR A 51 -7.10 11.41 -7.20
C THR A 51 -5.63 11.02 -7.33
N PRO A 52 -4.67 11.92 -7.03
CA PRO A 52 -3.25 11.59 -7.05
C PRO A 52 -2.88 10.40 -6.14
N GLU A 53 -3.49 10.32 -4.96
CA GLU A 53 -3.33 9.20 -4.02
C GLU A 53 -3.97 7.90 -4.57
N GLU A 54 -5.16 7.99 -5.17
CA GLU A 54 -5.83 6.84 -5.77
C GLU A 54 -5.05 6.28 -6.96
N ARG A 55 -4.38 7.13 -7.74
CA ARG A 55 -3.47 6.69 -8.82
C ARG A 55 -2.34 5.82 -8.26
N VAL A 56 -1.76 6.19 -7.11
CA VAL A 56 -0.74 5.36 -6.45
C VAL A 56 -1.36 4.06 -5.94
N ARG A 57 -2.53 4.12 -5.30
CA ARG A 57 -3.24 2.95 -4.79
C ARG A 57 -3.54 1.92 -5.89
N GLN A 58 -4.12 2.35 -7.01
CA GLN A 58 -4.40 1.46 -8.15
C GLN A 58 -3.12 0.92 -8.79
N GLY A 59 -2.09 1.75 -8.94
CA GLY A 59 -0.78 1.29 -9.41
C GLY A 59 -0.22 0.16 -8.54
N LEU A 60 -0.35 0.29 -7.22
CA LEU A 60 0.13 -0.71 -6.28
C LEU A 60 -0.74 -1.98 -6.29
N ILE A 61 -2.06 -1.87 -6.42
CA ILE A 61 -2.96 -3.02 -6.61
C ILE A 61 -2.56 -3.83 -7.85
N HIS A 62 -2.31 -3.14 -8.97
CA HIS A 62 -1.86 -3.79 -10.20
C HIS A 62 -0.48 -4.43 -10.04
N PHE A 63 0.47 -3.75 -9.40
CA PHE A 63 1.78 -4.32 -9.10
C PHE A 63 1.66 -5.60 -8.25
N LEU A 64 0.89 -5.57 -7.16
CA LEU A 64 0.69 -6.74 -6.30
C LEU A 64 0.07 -7.89 -7.08
N LYS A 65 -0.94 -7.61 -7.91
CA LYS A 65 -1.61 -8.61 -8.73
C LYS A 65 -0.69 -9.21 -9.80
N ASP A 66 -0.09 -8.36 -10.62
CA ASP A 66 0.55 -8.77 -11.87
C ASP A 66 2.02 -9.18 -11.67
N GLU A 67 2.72 -8.60 -10.69
CA GLU A 67 4.14 -8.85 -10.45
C GLU A 67 4.41 -9.69 -9.20
N ARG A 68 3.53 -9.60 -8.17
CA ARG A 68 3.69 -10.35 -6.91
C ARG A 68 2.71 -11.51 -6.75
N GLY A 69 1.77 -11.68 -7.68
CA GLY A 69 0.85 -12.82 -7.73
C GLY A 69 -0.29 -12.77 -6.72
N TYR A 70 -0.57 -11.62 -6.11
CA TYR A 70 -1.67 -11.49 -5.15
C TYR A 70 -3.03 -11.51 -5.84
N PRO A 71 -3.94 -12.45 -5.52
CA PRO A 71 -5.27 -12.50 -6.12
C PRO A 71 -6.11 -11.28 -5.73
N PRO A 72 -6.83 -10.62 -6.68
CA PRO A 72 -7.71 -9.49 -6.37
C PRO A 72 -8.79 -9.79 -5.33
N GLY A 73 -9.26 -11.05 -5.27
CA GLY A 73 -10.25 -11.49 -4.27
C GLY A 73 -9.72 -11.49 -2.83
N LEU A 74 -8.39 -11.47 -2.66
CA LEU A 74 -7.69 -11.41 -1.37
C LEU A 74 -7.17 -10.01 -1.07
N MET A 75 -7.78 -8.98 -1.67
CA MET A 75 -7.49 -7.58 -1.40
C MET A 75 -8.76 -6.85 -0.97
N SER A 76 -8.61 -5.93 -0.02
CA SER A 76 -9.69 -5.07 0.46
C SER A 76 -9.24 -3.63 0.49
N VAL A 77 -10.02 -2.74 -0.11
CA VAL A 77 -9.69 -1.32 -0.29
C VAL A 77 -10.66 -0.44 0.51
N GLU A 78 -10.14 0.58 1.20
CA GLU A 78 -10.92 1.63 1.87
C GLU A 78 -11.98 1.14 2.89
N LYS A 79 -11.75 0.01 3.58
CA LYS A 79 -12.69 -0.43 4.64
C LYS A 79 -12.37 0.22 5.99
N GLY A 80 -13.43 0.42 6.76
CA GLY A 80 -13.33 0.99 8.10
C GLY A 80 -12.72 0.01 9.10
N LEU A 81 -11.96 0.55 10.05
CA LEU A 81 -11.45 -0.15 11.21
C LEU A 81 -11.61 0.72 12.47
N LYS A 82 -11.76 0.12 13.65
CA LYS A 82 -11.72 0.83 14.93
C LYS A 82 -10.32 0.72 15.52
N VAL A 83 -9.64 1.84 15.70
CA VAL A 83 -8.32 1.90 16.33
C VAL A 83 -8.44 2.76 17.57
N LEU A 84 -8.19 2.17 18.75
CA LEU A 84 -8.28 2.86 20.04
C LEU A 84 -9.62 3.61 20.21
N GLY A 85 -10.72 2.94 19.87
CA GLY A 85 -12.07 3.50 19.95
C GLY A 85 -12.43 4.53 18.87
N LYS A 86 -11.50 4.92 17.99
CA LYS A 86 -11.75 5.89 16.92
C LYS A 86 -11.93 5.19 15.56
N PRO A 87 -12.93 5.59 14.76
CA PRO A 87 -13.07 5.09 13.39
C PRO A 87 -11.89 5.59 12.55
N ARG A 88 -11.32 4.68 11.79
CA ARG A 88 -10.23 4.88 10.84
C ARG A 88 -10.55 4.11 9.57
N ARG A 89 -9.75 4.34 8.53
CA ARG A 89 -9.85 3.64 7.26
C ARG A 89 -8.43 3.34 6.79
N PHE A 90 -8.21 2.13 6.33
CA PHE A 90 -6.96 1.76 5.68
C PHE A 90 -7.09 1.94 4.16
N ASP A 91 -5.97 2.10 3.47
CA ASP A 91 -5.98 2.20 2.01
C ASP A 91 -6.16 0.83 1.36
N LEU A 92 -5.32 -0.13 1.75
CA LEU A 92 -5.36 -1.49 1.25
C LEU A 92 -4.93 -2.48 2.34
N LEU A 93 -5.71 -3.55 2.47
CA LEU A 93 -5.43 -4.72 3.30
C LEU A 93 -5.42 -5.96 2.40
N VAL A 94 -4.40 -6.80 2.55
CA VAL A 94 -4.20 -8.02 1.76
C VAL A 94 -4.26 -9.23 2.67
N TYR A 95 -4.85 -10.31 2.16
CA TYR A 95 -5.06 -11.57 2.86
C TYR A 95 -4.23 -12.70 2.23
N ASP A 96 -3.88 -13.71 3.03
CA ASP A 96 -3.27 -14.95 2.54
C ASP A 96 -4.33 -15.93 1.97
N ALA A 97 -3.88 -17.13 1.58
CA ALA A 97 -4.76 -18.18 1.07
C ALA A 97 -5.76 -18.71 2.11
N ASN A 98 -5.51 -18.52 3.41
CA ASN A 98 -6.41 -18.89 4.49
C ASN A 98 -7.44 -17.78 4.82
N GLY A 99 -7.31 -16.60 4.20
CA GLY A 99 -8.15 -15.45 4.48
C GLY A 99 -7.69 -14.63 5.69
N GLU A 100 -6.47 -14.87 6.19
CA GLU A 100 -5.88 -14.12 7.29
C GLU A 100 -5.20 -12.85 6.78
N PRO A 101 -5.36 -11.69 7.46
CA PRO A 101 -4.76 -10.44 7.03
C PRO A 101 -3.24 -10.48 7.22
N VAL A 102 -2.48 -10.28 6.14
CA VAL A 102 -1.02 -10.43 6.12
C VAL A 102 -0.26 -9.15 5.79
N MET A 103 -0.88 -8.20 5.10
CA MET A 103 -0.22 -6.97 4.70
C MET A 103 -1.15 -5.77 4.74
N LEU A 104 -0.69 -4.69 5.37
CA LEU A 104 -1.39 -3.42 5.49
C LEU A 104 -0.60 -2.35 4.78
N VAL A 105 -1.31 -1.56 3.98
CA VAL A 105 -0.72 -0.60 3.06
C VAL A 105 -1.28 0.80 3.31
N GLU A 106 -0.40 1.81 3.27
CA GLU A 106 -0.73 3.23 3.20
C GLU A 106 -0.15 3.84 1.92
N CYS A 107 -0.98 4.55 1.16
CA CYS A 107 -0.62 5.24 -0.07
C CYS A 107 -0.62 6.75 0.15
N LYS A 108 0.30 7.46 -0.51
CA LYS A 108 0.30 8.92 -0.61
C LYS A 108 0.39 9.35 -2.06
N ALA A 109 0.09 10.61 -2.36
CA ALA A 109 0.33 11.18 -3.69
C ALA A 109 1.84 11.22 -4.00
N ALA A 110 2.20 11.19 -5.29
CA ALA A 110 3.60 11.05 -5.73
C ALA A 110 4.53 12.20 -5.31
N ASP A 111 3.98 13.38 -5.07
CA ASP A 111 4.66 14.58 -4.59
C ASP A 111 4.80 14.64 -3.06
N VAL A 112 4.17 13.70 -2.33
CA VAL A 112 4.26 13.61 -0.88
C VAL A 112 5.38 12.67 -0.49
N ALA A 113 6.37 13.20 0.24
CA ALA A 113 7.50 12.42 0.75
C ALA A 113 7.04 11.37 1.78
N LEU A 114 7.56 10.15 1.64
CA LEU A 114 7.35 9.09 2.63
C LEU A 114 8.32 9.31 3.79
N ASN A 115 7.79 9.59 4.98
CA ASN A 115 8.58 9.88 6.16
C ASN A 115 8.13 9.01 7.35
N GLN A 116 8.81 9.19 8.49
CA GLN A 116 8.49 8.43 9.69
C GLN A 116 7.03 8.58 10.13
N GLN A 117 6.41 9.75 9.94
CA GLN A 117 5.01 9.96 10.29
C GLN A 117 4.06 9.13 9.42
N THR A 118 4.39 8.94 8.13
CA THR A 118 3.66 8.03 7.23
C THR A 118 3.74 6.59 7.73
N PHE A 119 4.93 6.15 8.14
CA PHE A 119 5.12 4.83 8.70
C PHE A 119 4.38 4.65 10.04
N ASP A 120 4.45 5.65 10.92
CA ASP A 120 3.77 5.63 12.22
C ASP A 120 2.24 5.58 12.06
N GLN A 121 1.70 6.13 10.97
CA GLN A 121 0.29 6.04 10.65
C GLN A 121 -0.13 4.59 10.41
N VAL A 122 0.56 3.88 9.51
CA VAL A 122 0.24 2.49 9.18
C VAL A 122 0.54 1.56 10.36
N ALA A 123 1.62 1.80 11.11
CA ALA A 123 1.97 1.05 12.32
C ALA A 123 0.91 1.20 13.42
N ARG A 124 0.32 2.40 13.59
CA ARG A 124 -0.76 2.63 14.55
C ARG A 124 -2.02 1.85 14.18
N TYR A 125 -2.36 1.77 12.90
CA TYR A 125 -3.50 0.96 12.44
C TYR A 125 -3.24 -0.53 12.66
N ASN A 126 -2.00 -0.95 12.53
CA ASN A 126 -1.59 -2.33 12.75
C ASN A 126 -1.76 -2.80 14.21
N ILE A 127 -1.97 -1.91 15.19
CA ILE A 127 -2.33 -2.30 16.56
C ILE A 127 -3.62 -3.15 16.56
N ALA A 128 -4.58 -2.82 15.69
CA ALA A 128 -5.85 -3.52 15.60
C ALA A 128 -5.79 -4.78 14.72
N LEU A 129 -5.02 -4.73 13.63
CA LEU A 129 -5.01 -5.80 12.61
C LEU A 129 -3.92 -6.85 12.84
N ARG A 130 -2.82 -6.48 13.51
CA ARG A 130 -1.67 -7.34 13.84
C ARG A 130 -1.10 -8.11 12.64
N VAL A 131 -1.01 -7.46 11.49
CA VAL A 131 -0.44 -8.04 10.27
C VAL A 131 1.10 -8.04 10.31
N PRO A 132 1.76 -9.06 9.73
CA PRO A 132 3.21 -9.16 9.67
C PRO A 132 3.87 -8.15 8.73
N TRP A 133 3.20 -7.69 7.67
CA TRP A 133 3.81 -6.81 6.67
C TRP A 133 3.17 -5.42 6.64
N LEU A 134 4.00 -4.38 6.71
CA LEU A 134 3.60 -2.98 6.53
C LEU A 134 4.24 -2.42 5.27
N VAL A 135 3.44 -1.77 4.43
CA VAL A 135 3.91 -1.14 3.20
C VAL A 135 3.45 0.32 3.17
N ILE A 136 4.36 1.22 2.80
CA ILE A 136 4.02 2.60 2.46
C ILE A 136 4.52 2.92 1.06
N SER A 137 3.72 3.64 0.26
CA SER A 137 4.09 3.98 -1.12
C SER A 137 3.56 5.36 -1.53
N ASN A 138 4.38 6.12 -2.26
CA ASN A 138 3.94 7.27 -3.06
C ASN A 138 4.09 6.97 -4.57
N GLY A 139 4.35 5.70 -4.90
CA GLY A 139 4.52 5.16 -6.23
C GLY A 139 5.90 5.39 -6.87
N THR A 140 6.59 6.46 -6.51
CA THR A 140 8.01 6.63 -6.86
C THR A 140 8.91 5.85 -5.90
N GLU A 141 8.57 5.92 -4.62
CA GLU A 141 9.21 5.22 -3.51
C GLU A 141 8.21 4.27 -2.88
N THR A 142 8.71 3.10 -2.48
CA THR A 142 7.95 2.13 -1.69
C THR A 142 8.86 1.58 -0.60
N TYR A 143 8.34 1.50 0.62
CA TYR A 143 9.02 0.87 1.74
C TYR A 143 8.18 -0.30 2.23
N CYS A 144 8.82 -1.43 2.49
CA CYS A 144 8.20 -2.62 3.07
C CYS A 144 8.92 -2.97 4.38
N ALA A 145 8.17 -3.27 5.42
CA ALA A 145 8.70 -3.69 6.71
C ALA A 145 7.96 -4.92 7.23
N LYS A 146 8.71 -5.85 7.82
CA LYS A 146 8.17 -6.99 8.57
C LYS A 146 8.14 -6.65 10.05
N VAL A 147 7.00 -6.81 10.69
CA VAL A 147 6.77 -6.55 12.11
C VAL A 147 7.03 -7.83 12.91
N ASP A 148 7.82 -7.71 13.97
CA ASP A 148 7.94 -8.73 15.00
C ASP A 148 7.17 -8.27 16.23
N PHE A 149 6.03 -8.93 16.47
CA PHE A 149 5.16 -8.62 17.60
C PHE A 149 5.71 -9.10 18.94
N GLN A 150 6.61 -10.08 18.97
CA GLN A 150 7.23 -10.57 20.21
C GLN A 150 8.25 -9.56 20.70
N SER A 151 9.18 -9.15 19.84
CA SER A 151 10.21 -8.15 20.19
C SER A 151 9.74 -6.69 20.06
N LYS A 152 8.53 -6.47 19.52
CA LYS A 152 7.98 -5.13 19.21
C LYS A 152 8.88 -4.30 18.30
N THR A 153 9.58 -4.98 17.39
CA THR A 153 10.46 -4.34 16.42
C THR A 153 9.90 -4.49 15.00
N HIS A 154 10.54 -3.84 14.04
CA HIS A 154 10.31 -4.08 12.63
C HIS A 154 11.63 -4.07 11.88
N ALA A 155 11.71 -4.84 10.81
CA ALA A 155 12.84 -4.85 9.89
C ALA A 155 12.37 -4.40 8.51
N PHE A 156 13.09 -3.47 7.89
CA PHE A 156 12.82 -3.10 6.50
C PHE A 156 13.31 -4.19 5.56
N HIS A 157 12.50 -4.51 4.56
CA HIS A 157 12.81 -5.48 3.53
C HIS A 157 13.08 -4.76 2.19
N HIS A 158 13.96 -5.36 1.40
CA HIS A 158 14.35 -4.85 0.09
C HIS A 158 13.25 -4.98 -0.96
N ASP A 159 12.19 -5.75 -0.67
CA ASP A 159 11.08 -5.96 -1.56
C ASP A 159 9.80 -6.37 -0.83
N ILE A 160 8.67 -6.27 -1.52
CA ILE A 160 7.39 -6.88 -1.11
C ILE A 160 7.45 -8.38 -1.42
N PRO A 161 7.10 -9.27 -0.48
CA PRO A 161 7.12 -10.72 -0.72
C PRO A 161 6.19 -11.13 -1.88
N HIS A 162 6.48 -12.26 -2.53
CA HIS A 162 5.51 -12.86 -3.44
C HIS A 162 4.39 -13.52 -2.64
N PHE A 163 3.21 -13.63 -3.24
CA PHE A 163 2.07 -14.31 -2.62
C PHE A 163 2.39 -15.77 -2.26
N THR A 164 3.26 -16.43 -3.02
CA THR A 164 3.72 -17.81 -2.76
C THR A 164 4.66 -17.95 -1.58
N ASP A 165 5.21 -16.84 -1.07
CA ASP A 165 6.19 -16.81 0.02
C ASP A 165 5.55 -16.42 1.37
N LEU A 166 4.21 -16.28 1.40
CA LEU A 166 3.44 -15.92 2.58
C LEU A 166 3.08 -17.12 3.46
#